data_AF-A0AAD5F0U5-F1
#
_entry.id   AF-A0AAD5F0U5-F1
#
_cell.length_a   1.000
_cell.length_b   1.000
_cell.length_c   1.000
_cell.angle_alpha   90.00
_cell.angle_beta   90.00
_cell.angle_gamma   90.00
#
_symmetry.space_group_name_H-M   'P 1'
#
loop_
_entity.id
_entity.type
_entity.pdbx_description
1 polymer ?
#
loop_
_entity_poly.entity_id
_entity_poly.type
_entity_poly.pdbx_seq_one_letter_code
_entity_poly.pdbx_strand_id
1 'polypeptide(L)'
;MLRRIMLNPVWKSPSELDHQLPSHHDSDNSLMSQLGLRNVVIFCSTRVWRGGFRLLLQASALFFAVFLLFGLLPARISGGSFHHGFLSWGSEPLPEANLRIVVFGSPDIMGSATDASRSRRTWTEELCEELNCTSHISLVPSGGPSKGLVNSTLYEVAIQKLLDITRHTDVHEKPALDYDYLSHQYPAPFQVPSLADQVQEFLAMPSPEATPRETLWIFTFGAWEIWNMASMPREHSEEIIEIMTEEIIEQAEVLYRASLDPKSVAYSDFWTNATESQVKELTAPGAIEKVDERRFESFRIVIPTLFDISMTPGWNGRPKAPSPNSIAEQTRNAAELTKHWNTMISFAISQWRDKGTQKPDGLVEEKSEKSSKAKRDDTASNAEHTNETEKAGDRVILAPYPLRTGFKLNPVRPILDAMTEEEMQRLKVADSLGRGTLSSNDSMRFTDVWTPCVKGKTDDLVIETKQLTAECQAPDDHLFYDSFTISERAMKGAVKIMAEDVHNNMFDLNIKKGWWGRRT
;
A
#
# COMPACT_ATOMS: atom_id res chain seq x y z
N MET A 1 34.02 -27.57 47.06
CA MET A 1 34.93 -26.93 48.05
C MET A 1 36.33 -27.38 47.70
N LEU A 2 37.31 -26.55 47.35
CA LEU A 2 37.71 -25.26 47.89
C LEU A 2 38.21 -24.34 46.75
N ARG A 3 37.86 -23.05 46.77
CA ARG A 3 38.36 -22.05 45.81
C ARG A 3 39.14 -20.94 46.52
N ARG A 4 40.31 -20.64 45.94
CA ARG A 4 41.29 -19.62 46.30
C ARG A 4 41.00 -18.29 45.60
N ILE A 5 41.02 -17.22 46.40
CA ILE A 5 41.74 -15.94 46.29
C ILE A 5 42.43 -15.60 44.95
N MET A 6 41.87 -14.61 44.24
CA MET A 6 42.37 -13.24 43.93
C MET A 6 43.85 -12.91 43.55
N LEU A 7 43.94 -12.10 42.47
CA LEU A 7 44.80 -10.91 42.18
C LEU A 7 45.79 -10.94 40.98
N ASN A 8 45.68 -9.85 40.19
CA ASN A 8 46.39 -9.36 38.99
C ASN A 8 47.87 -8.92 39.26
N PRO A 9 48.60 -8.25 38.31
CA PRO A 9 49.00 -8.53 36.91
C PRO A 9 50.55 -8.32 36.71
N VAL A 10 51.06 -8.22 35.46
CA VAL A 10 52.27 -7.47 34.96
C VAL A 10 53.25 -8.26 34.03
N TRP A 11 53.41 -7.72 32.81
CA TRP A 11 54.51 -7.68 31.82
C TRP A 11 55.89 -8.39 32.01
N LYS A 12 56.38 -9.12 30.97
CA LYS A 12 57.57 -8.86 30.07
C LYS A 12 58.15 -10.13 29.40
N SER A 13 58.77 -9.94 28.22
CA SER A 13 59.41 -10.87 27.24
C SER A 13 60.89 -11.22 27.55
N PRO A 14 61.72 -11.77 26.61
CA PRO A 14 61.69 -13.02 25.81
C PRO A 14 63.01 -13.86 25.99
N SER A 15 63.24 -14.86 25.12
CA SER A 15 64.49 -15.53 24.68
C SER A 15 65.06 -16.76 25.41
N GLU A 16 65.22 -17.81 24.60
CA GLU A 16 66.35 -18.76 24.45
C GLU A 16 66.56 -19.97 25.38
N LEU A 17 66.65 -21.15 24.74
CA LEU A 17 67.38 -22.40 25.01
C LEU A 17 66.51 -23.56 24.49
N ASP A 18 66.59 -23.97 23.22
CA ASP A 18 67.66 -24.63 22.48
C ASP A 18 68.01 -26.07 22.94
N HIS A 19 67.96 -26.96 21.95
CA HIS A 19 68.44 -28.35 21.86
C HIS A 19 67.68 -29.50 22.55
N GLN A 20 66.96 -30.29 21.74
CA GLN A 20 67.25 -31.72 21.50
C GLN A 20 66.40 -32.30 20.36
N LEU A 21 67.06 -32.74 19.28
CA LEU A 21 66.62 -33.71 18.24
C LEU A 21 67.43 -35.01 18.47
N PRO A 22 67.05 -36.23 17.98
CA PRO A 22 66.39 -36.56 16.70
C PRO A 22 65.25 -37.62 16.86
N SER A 23 64.50 -38.15 15.87
CA SER A 23 64.73 -38.50 14.46
C SER A 23 63.42 -38.80 13.69
N HIS A 24 63.38 -38.41 12.41
CA HIS A 24 62.73 -39.04 11.23
C HIS A 24 61.29 -39.64 11.31
N HIS A 25 60.32 -38.95 10.71
CA HIS A 25 59.71 -39.35 9.42
C HIS A 25 58.82 -38.24 8.84
N ASP A 26 58.83 -38.10 7.52
CA ASP A 26 58.23 -37.06 6.69
C ASP A 26 56.73 -36.84 6.88
N SER A 27 56.28 -35.57 6.82
CA SER A 27 55.24 -35.10 5.89
C SER A 27 54.82 -33.66 6.22
N ASP A 28 55.25 -32.74 5.36
CA ASP A 28 54.69 -31.40 5.24
C ASP A 28 53.21 -31.49 4.84
N ASN A 29 52.31 -30.84 5.59
CA ASN A 29 51.00 -30.42 5.07
C ASN A 29 50.52 -29.16 5.78
N SER A 30 51.02 -28.03 5.30
CA SER A 30 50.44 -26.71 5.50
C SER A 30 49.16 -26.58 4.67
N LEU A 31 48.11 -26.09 5.33
CA LEU A 31 46.75 -25.83 4.84
C LEU A 31 46.67 -24.80 3.67
N MET A 32 47.80 -24.25 3.23
CA MET A 32 47.92 -23.40 2.04
C MET A 32 48.17 -24.16 0.73
N SER A 33 48.20 -25.50 0.73
CA SER A 33 48.31 -26.32 -0.49
C SER A 33 46.96 -26.72 -1.11
N GLN A 34 45.82 -26.45 -0.44
CA GLN A 34 44.49 -26.90 -0.90
C GLN A 34 43.72 -25.91 -1.79
N LEU A 35 44.24 -24.71 -2.04
CA LEU A 35 43.60 -23.74 -2.93
C LEU A 35 44.56 -23.40 -4.07
N GLY A 36 44.31 -24.02 -5.23
CA GLY A 36 45.12 -24.01 -6.45
C GLY A 36 45.29 -22.65 -7.16
N LEU A 37 45.55 -21.58 -6.42
CA LEU A 37 45.83 -20.25 -6.98
C LEU A 37 47.18 -20.17 -7.69
N ARG A 38 48.16 -21.00 -7.29
CA ARG A 38 49.52 -20.95 -7.86
C ARG A 38 49.58 -21.45 -9.31
N ASN A 39 48.71 -22.38 -9.70
CA ASN A 39 48.66 -22.91 -11.06
C ASN A 39 47.94 -21.98 -12.05
N VAL A 40 46.99 -21.17 -11.58
CA VAL A 40 46.27 -20.20 -12.44
C VAL A 40 47.17 -19.02 -12.82
N VAL A 41 47.98 -18.53 -11.87
CA VAL A 41 48.92 -17.42 -12.11
C VAL A 41 50.09 -17.85 -13.02
N ILE A 42 50.52 -19.11 -12.93
CA ILE A 42 51.56 -19.67 -13.83
C ILE A 42 51.00 -19.95 -15.23
N PHE A 43 49.74 -20.41 -15.35
CA PHE A 43 49.13 -20.67 -16.66
C PHE A 43 48.88 -19.39 -17.48
N CYS A 44 48.48 -18.29 -16.83
CA CYS A 44 48.25 -17.02 -17.51
C CYS A 44 49.54 -16.31 -17.94
N SER A 45 50.67 -16.54 -17.26
CA SER A 45 51.94 -15.88 -17.60
C SER A 45 52.72 -16.57 -18.74
N THR A 46 52.58 -17.89 -18.93
CA THR A 46 53.38 -18.60 -19.94
C THR A 46 52.72 -18.74 -21.32
N ARG A 47 51.39 -18.61 -21.45
CA ARG A 47 50.69 -18.71 -22.74
C ARG A 47 50.46 -17.38 -23.45
N VAL A 48 50.35 -16.27 -22.72
CA VAL A 48 50.18 -14.93 -23.31
C VAL A 48 51.47 -14.46 -24.01
N TRP A 49 52.64 -14.96 -23.60
CA TRP A 49 53.92 -14.57 -24.19
C TRP A 49 54.27 -15.27 -25.51
N ARG A 50 53.51 -16.28 -25.95
CA ARG A 50 53.73 -16.98 -27.23
C ARG A 50 52.65 -16.72 -28.28
N GLY A 51 51.49 -16.17 -27.90
CA GLY A 51 50.47 -15.72 -28.83
C GLY A 51 50.56 -14.21 -29.02
N GLY A 52 51.48 -13.77 -29.89
CA GLY A 52 51.71 -12.35 -30.18
C GLY A 52 50.45 -11.58 -30.59
N PHE A 53 50.60 -10.25 -30.70
CA PHE A 53 49.67 -9.15 -31.04
C PHE A 53 48.26 -9.47 -31.61
N ARG A 54 48.08 -10.56 -32.35
CA ARG A 54 46.79 -11.13 -32.80
C ARG A 54 45.80 -11.48 -31.68
N LEU A 55 46.23 -12.02 -30.53
CA LEU A 55 45.29 -12.35 -29.45
C LEU A 55 44.72 -11.09 -28.76
N LEU A 56 45.55 -10.05 -28.60
CA LEU A 56 45.11 -8.76 -28.09
C LEU A 56 44.14 -8.08 -29.08
N LEU A 57 44.43 -8.15 -30.39
CA LEU A 57 43.53 -7.64 -31.43
C LEU A 57 42.18 -8.38 -31.47
N GLN A 58 42.18 -9.70 -31.27
CA GLN A 58 40.94 -10.48 -31.22
C GLN A 58 40.15 -10.19 -29.95
N ALA A 59 40.81 -10.04 -28.80
CA ALA A 59 40.15 -9.65 -27.56
C ALA A 59 39.58 -8.22 -27.63
N SER A 60 40.31 -7.27 -28.22
CA SER A 60 39.81 -5.91 -28.43
C SER A 60 38.68 -5.87 -29.45
N ALA A 61 38.74 -6.66 -30.51
CA ALA A 61 37.65 -6.76 -31.50
C ALA A 61 36.40 -7.39 -30.89
N LEU A 62 36.54 -8.35 -29.98
CA LEU A 62 35.42 -8.97 -29.27
C LEU A 62 34.79 -8.00 -28.27
N PHE A 63 35.61 -7.22 -27.55
CA PHE A 63 35.12 -6.14 -26.70
C PHE A 63 34.42 -5.03 -27.50
N PHE A 64 34.96 -4.66 -28.67
CA PHE A 64 34.33 -3.68 -29.55
C PHE A 64 33.02 -4.21 -30.16
N ALA A 65 32.96 -5.49 -30.52
CA ALA A 65 31.74 -6.12 -31.03
C ALA A 65 30.64 -6.19 -29.96
N VAL A 66 31.01 -6.52 -28.71
CA VAL A 66 30.10 -6.47 -27.55
C VAL A 66 29.65 -5.04 -27.29
N PHE A 67 30.56 -4.07 -27.29
CA PHE A 67 30.20 -2.67 -27.10
C PHE A 67 29.31 -2.12 -28.22
N LEU A 68 29.50 -2.53 -29.47
CA LEU A 68 28.62 -2.15 -30.59
C LEU A 68 27.26 -2.86 -30.51
N LEU A 69 27.21 -4.12 -30.05
CA LEU A 69 25.97 -4.85 -29.85
C LEU A 69 25.12 -4.26 -28.71
N PHE A 70 25.74 -3.83 -27.61
CA PHE A 70 25.01 -3.32 -26.44
C PHE A 70 24.91 -1.78 -26.38
N GLY A 71 25.82 -1.05 -27.03
CA GLY A 71 25.88 0.41 -27.00
C GLY A 71 25.13 1.14 -28.12
N LEU A 72 24.74 0.45 -29.19
CA LEU A 72 24.02 1.03 -30.33
C LEU A 72 22.60 0.48 -30.54
N LEU A 73 22.11 -0.39 -29.65
CA LEU A 73 20.70 -0.78 -29.65
C LEU A 73 19.85 0.41 -29.18
N PRO A 74 18.75 0.76 -29.88
CA PRO A 74 17.84 1.81 -29.42
C PRO A 74 17.31 1.47 -28.03
N ALA A 75 17.21 2.47 -27.16
CA ALA A 75 16.71 2.36 -25.77
C ALA A 75 15.23 1.93 -25.64
N ARG A 76 14.66 1.26 -26.64
CA ARG A 76 13.28 0.74 -26.66
C ARG A 76 13.19 -0.79 -26.66
N ILE A 77 14.29 -1.51 -26.43
CA ILE A 77 14.28 -2.99 -26.30
C ILE A 77 14.93 -3.45 -24.97
N SER A 78 15.26 -2.53 -24.06
CA SER A 78 15.87 -2.81 -22.75
C SER A 78 14.94 -2.41 -21.60
N GLY A 79 13.78 -3.06 -21.53
CA GLY A 79 13.01 -3.18 -20.28
C GLY A 79 13.31 -4.55 -19.69
N GLY A 80 14.42 -4.68 -18.96
CA GLY A 80 14.84 -5.97 -18.43
C GLY A 80 16.15 -5.86 -17.66
N SER A 81 16.05 -5.98 -16.34
CA SER A 81 17.16 -6.05 -15.39
C SER A 81 18.19 -7.10 -15.81
N PHE A 82 19.31 -6.68 -16.40
CA PHE A 82 20.42 -7.56 -16.80
C PHE A 82 21.59 -7.54 -15.81
N HIS A 83 21.33 -7.26 -14.54
CA HIS A 83 22.35 -7.27 -13.49
C HIS A 83 22.01 -8.11 -12.26
N HIS A 84 21.30 -9.24 -12.39
CA HIS A 84 21.39 -10.30 -11.39
C HIS A 84 21.07 -11.69 -11.97
N GLY A 85 21.94 -12.67 -11.72
CA GLY A 85 21.57 -14.08 -11.75
C GLY A 85 22.11 -14.93 -12.90
N PHE A 86 23.41 -15.25 -12.88
CA PHE A 86 23.93 -16.38 -13.69
C PHE A 86 24.25 -17.64 -12.88
N LEU A 87 24.02 -17.67 -11.56
CA LEU A 87 24.28 -18.86 -10.74
C LEU A 87 23.28 -18.97 -9.57
N SER A 88 22.10 -19.52 -9.84
CA SER A 88 21.27 -20.15 -8.79
C SER A 88 20.77 -21.51 -9.27
N TRP A 89 21.39 -22.58 -8.78
CA TRP A 89 20.84 -23.93 -8.88
C TRP A 89 19.84 -24.14 -7.74
N GLY A 90 18.58 -24.46 -8.08
CA GLY A 90 17.57 -24.94 -7.13
C GLY A 90 16.54 -23.93 -6.60
N SER A 91 16.21 -22.90 -7.37
CA SER A 91 15.00 -22.09 -7.11
C SER A 91 13.98 -22.36 -8.20
N GLU A 92 12.81 -22.88 -7.82
CA GLU A 92 11.62 -22.82 -8.67
C GLU A 92 11.42 -21.36 -9.12
N PRO A 93 11.08 -21.12 -10.40
CA PRO A 93 10.80 -19.77 -10.85
C PRO A 93 9.61 -19.23 -10.06
N LEU A 94 9.81 -18.06 -9.43
CA LEU A 94 8.71 -17.27 -8.90
C LEU A 94 7.70 -17.10 -10.04
N PRO A 95 6.39 -17.35 -9.83
CA PRO A 95 5.41 -16.96 -10.84
C PRO A 95 5.56 -15.46 -11.03
N GLU A 96 5.65 -14.99 -12.28
CA GLU A 96 5.70 -13.57 -12.60
C GLU A 96 4.58 -12.86 -11.82
N ALA A 97 4.96 -11.94 -10.93
CA ALA A 97 4.03 -11.25 -10.06
C ALA A 97 3.17 -10.31 -10.92
N ASN A 98 1.98 -10.78 -11.32
CA ASN A 98 1.05 -10.01 -12.14
C ASN A 98 0.02 -9.31 -11.24
N LEU A 99 0.46 -8.27 -10.53
CA LEU A 99 -0.35 -7.47 -9.62
C LEU A 99 -0.96 -6.27 -10.35
N ARG A 100 -2.29 -6.12 -10.26
CA ARG A 100 -3.02 -4.92 -10.69
C ARG A 100 -3.43 -4.08 -9.48
N ILE A 101 -3.30 -2.76 -9.57
CA ILE A 101 -3.89 -1.82 -8.61
C ILE A 101 -5.08 -1.11 -9.28
N VAL A 102 -6.23 -1.08 -8.59
CA VAL A 102 -7.42 -0.32 -9.01
C VAL A 102 -7.81 0.64 -7.90
N VAL A 103 -7.99 1.92 -8.24
CA VAL A 103 -8.23 3.01 -7.27
C VAL A 103 -9.56 3.68 -7.54
N PHE A 104 -10.38 3.79 -6.50
CA PHE A 104 -11.60 4.58 -6.45
C PHE A 104 -11.45 5.66 -5.39
N GLY A 105 -12.01 6.85 -5.58
CA GLY A 105 -11.81 7.90 -4.59
C GLY A 105 -12.08 9.31 -5.05
N SER A 106 -11.68 10.22 -4.18
CA SER A 106 -11.52 11.64 -4.45
C SER A 106 -10.08 12.07 -4.16
N PRO A 107 -9.64 13.26 -4.65
CA PRO A 107 -8.34 13.82 -4.33
C PRO A 107 -8.12 13.88 -2.82
N ASP A 108 -7.04 13.28 -2.35
CA ASP A 108 -6.67 13.23 -0.94
C ASP A 108 -5.39 14.01 -0.63
N ILE A 109 -5.03 14.06 0.65
CA ILE A 109 -3.84 14.77 1.14
C ILE A 109 -2.53 14.21 0.57
N MET A 110 -2.51 12.92 0.24
CA MET A 110 -1.35 12.21 -0.28
C MET A 110 -1.16 12.44 -1.79
N GLY A 111 -2.19 12.94 -2.47
CA GLY A 111 -2.18 13.17 -3.92
C GLY A 111 -2.63 11.95 -4.71
N SER A 112 -3.87 11.50 -4.51
CA SER A 112 -4.50 10.40 -5.27
C SER A 112 -4.97 10.80 -6.68
N ALA A 113 -5.15 12.10 -6.94
CA ALA A 113 -5.64 12.62 -8.21
C ALA A 113 -4.51 13.10 -9.12
N THR A 114 -4.63 12.81 -10.42
CA THR A 114 -3.67 13.31 -11.41
C THR A 114 -3.85 14.81 -11.64
N ASP A 115 -2.72 15.52 -11.73
CA ASP A 115 -2.73 16.94 -12.06
C ASP A 115 -3.01 17.14 -13.56
N ALA A 116 -3.52 18.31 -13.95
CA ALA A 116 -3.90 18.60 -15.34
C ALA A 116 -2.72 18.48 -16.32
N SER A 117 -1.48 18.67 -15.83
CA SER A 117 -0.27 18.54 -16.63
C SER A 117 0.31 17.12 -16.67
N ARG A 118 -0.23 16.19 -15.87
CA ARG A 118 0.31 14.85 -15.61
C ARG A 118 1.82 14.87 -15.32
N SER A 119 2.27 15.95 -14.67
CA SER A 119 3.68 16.16 -14.38
C SER A 119 4.11 15.40 -13.13
N ARG A 120 3.16 15.14 -12.22
CA ARG A 120 3.38 14.46 -10.95
C ARG A 120 2.64 13.14 -10.94
N ARG A 121 3.31 12.11 -10.41
CA ARG A 121 2.68 10.84 -10.10
C ARG A 121 1.89 10.95 -8.81
N THR A 122 0.78 10.23 -8.79
CA THR A 122 -0.05 10.02 -7.62
C THR A 122 0.63 9.07 -6.65
N TRP A 123 0.26 9.11 -5.37
CA TRP A 123 0.82 8.18 -4.38
C TRP A 123 0.49 6.72 -4.70
N THR A 124 -0.64 6.46 -5.37
CA THR A 124 -1.03 5.10 -5.76
C THR A 124 -0.23 4.57 -6.95
N GLU A 125 0.22 5.44 -7.86
CA GLU A 125 1.16 5.06 -8.92
C GLU A 125 2.54 4.75 -8.35
N GLU A 126 3.03 5.57 -7.40
CA GLU A 126 4.29 5.31 -6.71
C GLU A 126 4.23 4.03 -5.86
N LEU A 127 3.10 3.76 -5.19
CA LEU A 127 2.89 2.48 -4.51
C LEU A 127 2.92 1.31 -5.48
N CYS A 128 2.35 1.48 -6.67
CA CYS A 128 2.37 0.48 -7.73
C CYS A 128 3.81 0.13 -8.15
N GLU A 129 4.66 1.15 -8.29
CA GLU A 129 6.09 0.98 -8.59
C GLU A 129 6.82 0.25 -7.46
N GLU A 130 6.63 0.66 -6.21
CA GLU A 130 7.26 0.01 -5.03
C GLU A 130 6.81 -1.46 -4.87
N LEU A 131 5.60 -1.80 -5.28
CA LEU A 131 5.07 -3.17 -5.26
C LEU A 131 5.38 -3.98 -6.54
N ASN A 132 6.10 -3.41 -7.52
CA ASN A 132 6.35 -3.99 -8.84
C ASN A 132 5.05 -4.48 -9.54
N CYS A 133 4.01 -3.64 -9.52
CA CYS A 133 2.76 -3.93 -10.20
C CYS A 133 2.93 -3.98 -11.73
N THR A 134 2.03 -4.68 -12.41
CA THR A 134 1.99 -4.74 -13.88
C THR A 134 1.01 -3.75 -14.49
N SER A 135 -0.03 -3.36 -13.75
CA SER A 135 -1.05 -2.42 -14.22
C SER A 135 -1.65 -1.58 -13.10
N HIS A 136 -2.00 -0.35 -13.43
CA HIS A 136 -2.64 0.62 -12.54
C HIS A 136 -3.85 1.22 -13.27
N ILE A 137 -4.99 1.27 -12.59
CA ILE A 137 -6.21 1.89 -13.08
C ILE A 137 -6.74 2.81 -11.98
N SER A 138 -6.88 4.09 -12.28
CA SER A 138 -7.46 5.06 -11.33
C SER A 138 -8.72 5.68 -11.91
N LEU A 139 -9.79 5.62 -11.12
CA LEU A 139 -11.08 6.28 -11.37
C LEU A 139 -11.22 7.56 -10.53
N VAL A 140 -10.17 7.94 -9.79
CA VAL A 140 -10.13 9.21 -9.06
C VAL A 140 -10.21 10.35 -10.07
N PRO A 141 -11.19 11.26 -9.95
CA PRO A 141 -11.37 12.35 -10.89
C PRO A 141 -10.11 13.24 -10.98
N SER A 142 -9.69 13.53 -12.21
CA SER A 142 -8.51 14.38 -12.47
C SER A 142 -8.86 15.87 -12.41
N GLY A 143 -7.90 16.69 -11.97
CA GLY A 143 -7.97 18.15 -12.07
C GLY A 143 -8.65 18.85 -10.89
N GLY A 144 -7.93 19.79 -10.28
CA GLY A 144 -8.40 20.60 -9.14
C GLY A 144 -8.84 19.76 -7.93
N PRO A 145 -9.22 20.40 -6.81
CA PRO A 145 -9.88 19.73 -5.71
C PRO A 145 -11.31 19.36 -6.12
N SER A 146 -11.46 18.32 -6.93
CA SER A 146 -12.76 17.71 -7.21
C SER A 146 -13.27 17.08 -5.91
N LYS A 147 -14.23 17.72 -5.25
CA LYS A 147 -14.67 17.36 -3.88
C LYS A 147 -15.61 16.14 -3.86
N GLY A 148 -15.27 15.09 -4.61
CA GLY A 148 -16.09 13.88 -4.73
C GLY A 148 -16.39 13.28 -3.36
N LEU A 149 -17.66 12.98 -3.13
CA LEU A 149 -18.14 12.31 -1.93
C LEU A 149 -18.45 10.85 -2.26
N VAL A 150 -18.40 9.98 -1.25
CA VAL A 150 -18.89 8.59 -1.37
C VAL A 150 -20.30 8.58 -1.94
N ASN A 151 -21.17 9.45 -1.41
CA ASN A 151 -22.57 9.57 -1.83
C ASN A 151 -23.08 11.02 -1.73
N SER A 152 -23.06 11.74 -2.86
CA SER A 152 -23.53 13.12 -2.95
C SER A 152 -25.03 13.28 -2.68
N THR A 153 -25.84 12.25 -3.00
CA THR A 153 -27.30 12.29 -2.76
C THR A 153 -27.62 12.21 -1.27
N LEU A 154 -26.97 11.31 -0.54
CA LEU A 154 -27.13 11.20 0.91
C LEU A 154 -26.74 12.51 1.61
N TYR A 155 -25.62 13.12 1.18
CA TYR A 155 -25.17 14.40 1.70
C TYR A 155 -26.20 15.53 1.45
N GLU A 156 -26.77 15.62 0.25
CA GLU A 156 -27.81 16.60 -0.07
C GLU A 156 -29.06 16.41 0.81
N VAL A 157 -29.50 15.16 1.01
CA VAL A 157 -30.62 14.85 1.92
C VAL A 157 -30.30 15.29 3.35
N ALA A 158 -29.07 15.09 3.80
CA ALA A 158 -28.61 15.50 5.12
C ALA A 158 -28.64 17.04 5.29
N ILE A 159 -28.22 17.80 4.28
CA ILE A 159 -28.36 19.27 4.27
C ILE A 159 -29.83 19.66 4.31
N GLN A 160 -30.66 19.05 3.46
CA GLN A 160 -32.05 19.45 3.33
C GLN A 160 -32.84 19.23 4.64
N LYS A 161 -32.51 18.19 5.41
CA LYS A 161 -33.04 17.96 6.76
C LYS A 161 -32.68 19.09 7.73
N LEU A 162 -31.46 19.63 7.67
CA LEU A 162 -31.05 20.77 8.51
C LEU A 162 -31.74 22.06 8.08
N LEU A 163 -31.88 22.30 6.77
CA LEU A 163 -32.64 23.44 6.26
C LEU A 163 -34.11 23.39 6.67
N ASP A 164 -34.71 22.20 6.68
CA ASP A 164 -36.08 22.03 7.16
C ASP A 164 -36.21 22.34 8.65
N ILE A 165 -35.20 22.03 9.47
CA ILE A 165 -35.17 22.45 10.89
C ILE A 165 -35.14 23.98 11.00
N THR A 166 -34.29 24.65 10.23
CA THR A 166 -34.20 26.12 10.22
C THR A 166 -35.53 26.76 9.82
N ARG A 167 -36.20 26.25 8.77
CA ARG A 167 -37.52 26.76 8.32
C ARG A 167 -38.61 26.70 9.39
N HIS A 168 -38.54 25.72 10.30
CA HIS A 168 -39.54 25.51 11.36
C HIS A 168 -39.09 26.07 12.72
N THR A 169 -37.99 26.82 12.75
CA THR A 169 -37.42 27.40 13.97
C THR A 169 -37.45 28.92 13.93
N ASP A 170 -37.78 29.57 15.05
CA ASP A 170 -37.51 30.99 15.20
C ASP A 170 -36.00 31.20 15.45
N VAL A 171 -35.28 31.57 14.39
CA VAL A 171 -33.83 31.80 14.43
C VAL A 171 -33.44 33.00 15.30
N HIS A 172 -34.35 33.92 15.62
CA HIS A 172 -34.07 34.98 16.57
C HIS A 172 -34.02 34.46 18.01
N GLU A 173 -34.88 33.50 18.35
CA GLU A 173 -34.87 32.83 19.65
C GLU A 173 -33.77 31.76 19.75
N LYS A 174 -33.51 31.05 18.65
CA LYS A 174 -32.54 29.93 18.57
C LYS A 174 -31.55 30.12 17.43
N PRO A 175 -30.65 31.12 17.52
CA PRO A 175 -29.74 31.46 16.43
C PRO A 175 -28.74 30.34 16.08
N ALA A 176 -28.48 29.40 17.00
CA ALA A 176 -27.64 28.23 16.72
C ALA A 176 -28.26 27.22 15.77
N LEU A 177 -29.56 27.33 15.45
CA LEU A 177 -30.27 26.46 14.52
C LEU A 177 -30.46 27.11 13.13
N ASP A 178 -29.73 28.19 12.86
CA ASP A 178 -29.64 28.80 11.54
C ASP A 178 -28.60 28.06 10.68
N TYR A 179 -29.10 27.24 9.76
CA TYR A 179 -28.32 26.43 8.83
C TYR A 179 -28.49 26.87 7.37
N ASP A 180 -29.13 28.02 7.10
CA ASP A 180 -29.46 28.47 5.74
C ASP A 180 -28.22 28.67 4.85
N TYR A 181 -27.06 28.87 5.48
CA TYR A 181 -25.79 29.06 4.79
C TYR A 181 -25.20 27.77 4.19
N LEU A 182 -25.61 26.59 4.66
CA LEU A 182 -24.97 25.32 4.31
C LEU A 182 -25.06 25.00 2.82
N SER A 183 -26.25 25.11 2.22
CA SER A 183 -26.46 24.79 0.81
C SER A 183 -25.69 25.73 -0.13
N HIS A 184 -25.42 26.96 0.32
CA HIS A 184 -24.65 27.92 -0.46
C HIS A 184 -23.13 27.73 -0.30
N GLN A 185 -22.64 27.54 0.92
CA GLN A 185 -21.21 27.45 1.21
C GLN A 185 -20.63 26.04 0.99
N TYR A 186 -21.45 25.01 1.13
CA TYR A 186 -21.04 23.59 1.06
C TYR A 186 -22.05 22.75 0.24
N PRO A 187 -22.29 23.10 -1.04
CA PRO A 187 -23.24 22.39 -1.89
C PRO A 187 -22.81 20.94 -2.18
N ALA A 188 -23.78 20.06 -2.41
CA ALA A 188 -23.51 18.70 -2.85
C ALA A 188 -22.82 18.68 -4.24
N PRO A 189 -21.68 17.96 -4.40
CA PRO A 189 -20.87 18.00 -5.62
C PRO A 189 -21.35 16.99 -6.66
N PHE A 190 -22.55 17.19 -7.22
CA PHE A 190 -23.13 16.28 -8.24
C PHE A 190 -22.37 16.23 -9.57
N GLN A 191 -21.43 17.15 -9.80
CA GLN A 191 -20.61 17.17 -11.01
C GLN A 191 -19.43 16.19 -10.95
N VAL A 192 -19.16 15.61 -9.77
CA VAL A 192 -18.07 14.67 -9.53
C VAL A 192 -18.68 13.28 -9.27
N PRO A 193 -18.19 12.21 -9.92
CA PRO A 193 -18.77 10.89 -9.75
C PRO A 193 -18.63 10.37 -8.31
N SER A 194 -19.72 9.82 -7.78
CA SER A 194 -19.75 9.15 -6.49
C SER A 194 -19.03 7.80 -6.54
N LEU A 195 -18.85 7.12 -5.41
CA LEU A 195 -18.20 5.81 -5.40
C LEU A 195 -18.95 4.79 -6.26
N ALA A 196 -20.29 4.76 -6.16
CA ALA A 196 -21.12 3.87 -6.95
C ALA A 196 -20.96 4.12 -8.46
N ASP A 197 -20.89 5.39 -8.87
CA ASP A 197 -20.67 5.77 -10.27
C ASP A 197 -19.30 5.29 -10.77
N GLN A 198 -18.24 5.49 -9.98
CA GLN A 198 -16.88 5.06 -10.34
C GLN A 198 -16.78 3.52 -10.43
N VAL A 199 -17.44 2.78 -9.53
CA VAL A 199 -17.50 1.31 -9.58
C VAL A 199 -18.26 0.83 -10.80
N GLN A 200 -19.39 1.47 -11.14
CA GLN A 200 -20.15 1.14 -12.34
C GLN A 200 -19.35 1.42 -13.63
N GLU A 201 -18.64 2.56 -13.68
CA GLU A 201 -17.75 2.90 -14.79
C GLU A 201 -16.66 1.84 -14.96
N PHE A 202 -16.00 1.44 -13.88
CA PHE A 202 -14.99 0.39 -13.91
C PHE A 202 -15.58 -0.94 -14.41
N LEU A 203 -16.71 -1.38 -13.87
CA LEU A 203 -17.34 -2.65 -14.27
C LEU A 203 -17.84 -2.68 -15.72
N ALA A 204 -18.06 -1.50 -16.32
CA ALA A 204 -18.41 -1.37 -17.73
C ALA A 204 -17.20 -1.47 -18.68
N MET A 205 -15.98 -1.44 -18.16
CA MET A 205 -14.76 -1.58 -18.97
C MET A 205 -14.63 -3.00 -19.55
N PRO A 206 -14.00 -3.15 -20.72
CA PRO A 206 -13.70 -4.47 -21.26
C PRO A 206 -12.72 -5.24 -20.36
N SER A 207 -12.79 -6.57 -20.40
CA SER A 207 -11.81 -7.42 -19.72
C SER A 207 -10.40 -7.11 -20.24
N PRO A 208 -9.37 -7.12 -19.37
CA PRO A 208 -8.01 -6.81 -19.79
C PRO A 208 -7.46 -7.87 -20.74
N GLU A 209 -6.55 -7.49 -21.65
CA GLU A 209 -5.90 -8.43 -22.58
C GLU A 209 -5.11 -9.52 -21.84
N ALA A 210 -4.47 -9.15 -20.72
CA ALA A 210 -3.81 -10.07 -19.81
C ALA A 210 -4.54 -10.05 -18.46
N THR A 211 -5.13 -11.18 -18.09
CA THR A 211 -5.80 -11.33 -16.79
C THR A 211 -4.76 -11.17 -15.67
N PRO A 212 -4.99 -10.27 -14.70
CA PRO A 212 -4.10 -10.14 -13.55
C PRO A 212 -4.20 -11.38 -12.69
N ARG A 213 -3.10 -11.73 -12.03
CA ARG A 213 -3.12 -12.82 -11.05
C ARG A 213 -3.78 -12.36 -9.75
N GLU A 214 -3.49 -11.13 -9.34
CA GLU A 214 -4.04 -10.52 -8.14
C GLU A 214 -4.42 -9.06 -8.41
N THR A 215 -5.48 -8.59 -7.74
CA THR A 215 -5.87 -7.18 -7.75
C THR A 215 -5.88 -6.62 -6.33
N LEU A 216 -5.25 -5.46 -6.14
CA LEU A 216 -5.34 -4.64 -4.94
C LEU A 216 -6.31 -3.47 -5.20
N TRP A 217 -7.38 -3.42 -4.42
CA TRP A 217 -8.43 -2.40 -4.54
C TRP A 217 -8.21 -1.30 -3.50
N ILE A 218 -8.10 -0.05 -3.92
CA ILE A 218 -7.84 1.10 -3.04
C ILE A 218 -9.02 2.07 -3.07
N PHE A 219 -9.49 2.50 -1.88
CA PHE A 219 -10.57 3.47 -1.74
C PHE A 219 -10.08 4.73 -1.01
N THR A 220 -10.04 5.90 -1.68
CA THR A 220 -9.46 7.15 -1.14
C THR A 220 -10.51 8.26 -0.87
N PHE A 221 -11.64 7.90 -0.26
CA PHE A 221 -12.67 8.87 0.17
C PHE A 221 -12.49 9.30 1.62
N GLY A 222 -13.14 10.41 2.00
CA GLY A 222 -13.29 10.84 3.39
C GLY A 222 -12.84 12.28 3.66
N ALA A 223 -11.79 12.76 2.98
CA ALA A 223 -11.27 14.11 3.24
C ALA A 223 -12.31 15.21 2.96
N TRP A 224 -13.06 15.09 1.87
CA TRP A 224 -14.09 16.05 1.48
C TRP A 224 -15.39 15.89 2.25
N GLU A 225 -15.68 14.68 2.72
CA GLU A 225 -16.74 14.40 3.68
C GLU A 225 -16.51 15.20 4.96
N ILE A 226 -15.31 15.11 5.55
CA ILE A 226 -14.97 15.88 6.74
C ILE A 226 -14.99 17.38 6.45
N TRP A 227 -14.41 17.83 5.32
CA TRP A 227 -14.43 19.24 4.93
C TRP A 227 -15.84 19.83 4.94
N ASN A 228 -16.78 19.13 4.33
CA ASN A 228 -18.15 19.60 4.16
C ASN A 228 -18.97 19.43 5.44
N MET A 229 -18.90 18.27 6.10
CA MET A 229 -19.71 17.98 7.28
C MET A 229 -19.23 18.69 8.56
N ALA A 230 -17.99 19.18 8.60
CA ALA A 230 -17.51 19.97 9.74
C ALA A 230 -18.36 21.22 10.04
N SER A 231 -19.11 21.77 9.07
CA SER A 231 -20.04 22.88 9.27
C SER A 231 -21.40 22.49 9.83
N MET A 232 -21.70 21.20 9.98
CA MET A 232 -22.98 20.70 10.48
C MET A 232 -22.90 20.34 11.97
N PRO A 233 -24.04 20.12 12.65
CA PRO A 233 -24.06 19.53 13.98
C PRO A 233 -23.34 18.18 14.00
N ARG A 234 -22.39 18.01 14.93
CA ARG A 234 -21.50 16.83 14.96
C ARG A 234 -22.24 15.49 14.96
N GLU A 235 -23.25 15.33 15.81
CA GLU A 235 -24.00 14.06 15.91
C GLU A 235 -24.68 13.69 14.58
N HIS A 236 -25.24 14.69 13.89
CA HIS A 236 -25.84 14.49 12.57
C HIS A 236 -24.79 14.12 11.52
N SER A 237 -23.58 14.68 11.59
CA SER A 237 -22.47 14.30 10.72
C SER A 237 -21.93 12.89 10.99
N GLU A 238 -21.84 12.49 12.26
CA GLU A 238 -21.42 11.14 12.66
C GLU A 238 -22.37 10.10 12.05
N GLU A 239 -23.69 10.26 12.18
CA GLU A 239 -24.70 9.37 11.56
C GLU A 239 -24.49 9.19 10.04
N ILE A 240 -24.20 10.28 9.32
CA ILE A 240 -23.96 10.24 7.87
C ILE A 240 -22.62 9.57 7.53
N ILE A 241 -21.58 9.81 8.33
CA ILE A 241 -20.28 9.13 8.16
C ILE A 241 -20.44 7.62 8.33
N GLU A 242 -21.18 7.16 9.33
CA GLU A 242 -21.43 5.73 9.54
C GLU A 242 -21.98 5.08 8.25
N ILE A 243 -23.05 5.67 7.68
CA ILE A 243 -23.66 5.19 6.43
C ILE A 243 -22.67 5.22 5.26
N MET A 244 -21.93 6.31 5.08
CA MET A 244 -20.96 6.42 3.97
C MET A 244 -19.80 5.43 4.10
N THR A 245 -19.33 5.15 5.32
CA THR A 245 -18.27 4.16 5.54
C THR A 245 -18.74 2.73 5.28
N GLU A 246 -19.99 2.42 5.58
CA GLU A 246 -20.62 1.14 5.22
C GLU A 246 -20.77 1.02 3.70
N GLU A 247 -21.19 2.09 3.02
CA GLU A 247 -21.34 2.11 1.56
C GLU A 247 -20.02 1.80 0.82
N ILE A 248 -18.86 2.22 1.35
CA ILE A 248 -17.56 1.84 0.80
C ILE A 248 -17.39 0.31 0.77
N ILE A 249 -17.76 -0.36 1.86
CA ILE A 249 -17.68 -1.83 1.97
C ILE A 249 -18.76 -2.51 1.12
N GLU A 250 -19.95 -1.93 0.99
CA GLU A 250 -20.99 -2.45 0.10
C GLU A 250 -20.55 -2.43 -1.36
N GLN A 251 -19.90 -1.35 -1.79
CA GLN A 251 -19.34 -1.24 -3.14
C GLN A 251 -18.13 -2.17 -3.34
N ALA A 252 -17.31 -2.38 -2.32
CA ALA A 252 -16.29 -3.42 -2.34
C ALA A 252 -16.91 -4.83 -2.51
N GLU A 253 -18.08 -5.09 -1.91
CA GLU A 253 -18.80 -6.35 -2.07
C GLU A 253 -19.42 -6.50 -3.48
N VAL A 254 -19.81 -5.39 -4.14
CA VAL A 254 -20.20 -5.40 -5.55
C VAL A 254 -19.03 -5.84 -6.43
N LEU A 255 -17.84 -5.26 -6.22
CA LEU A 255 -16.62 -5.65 -6.92
C LEU A 255 -16.21 -7.10 -6.62
N TYR A 256 -16.35 -7.54 -5.36
CA TYR A 256 -16.11 -8.92 -4.95
C TYR A 256 -16.97 -9.90 -5.76
N ARG A 257 -18.29 -9.66 -5.84
CA ARG A 257 -19.19 -10.51 -6.64
C ARG A 257 -18.80 -10.49 -8.12
N ALA A 258 -18.49 -9.32 -8.66
CA ALA A 258 -18.08 -9.19 -10.05
C ALA A 258 -16.75 -9.92 -10.33
N SER A 259 -15.85 -10.02 -9.34
CA SER A 259 -14.59 -10.74 -9.47
C SER A 259 -14.74 -12.26 -9.54
N LEU A 260 -15.94 -12.81 -9.30
CA LEU A 260 -16.22 -14.24 -9.41
C LEU A 260 -16.54 -14.68 -10.84
N ASP A 261 -16.84 -13.75 -11.76
CA ASP A 261 -17.10 -14.04 -13.17
C ASP A 261 -15.80 -13.90 -13.98
N PRO A 262 -15.27 -14.99 -14.60
CA PRO A 262 -14.07 -14.93 -15.43
C PRO A 262 -14.13 -13.96 -16.61
N LYS A 263 -15.32 -13.52 -17.02
CA LYS A 263 -15.50 -12.52 -18.09
C LYS A 263 -15.48 -11.08 -17.57
N SER A 264 -15.62 -10.87 -16.27
CA SER A 264 -15.61 -9.55 -15.67
C SER A 264 -14.22 -8.92 -15.71
N VAL A 265 -14.15 -7.61 -15.90
CA VAL A 265 -12.92 -6.83 -15.73
C VAL A 265 -12.35 -6.94 -14.30
N ALA A 266 -13.21 -7.24 -13.31
CA ALA A 266 -12.81 -7.42 -11.92
C ALA A 266 -12.13 -8.77 -11.63
N TYR A 267 -12.21 -9.74 -12.56
CA TYR A 267 -11.63 -11.07 -12.38
C TYR A 267 -10.12 -11.02 -12.21
N SER A 268 -9.59 -11.90 -11.35
CA SER A 268 -8.16 -12.18 -11.21
C SER A 268 -7.96 -13.69 -11.18
N ASP A 269 -6.99 -14.21 -11.91
CA ASP A 269 -6.69 -15.64 -11.95
C ASP A 269 -5.58 -15.98 -10.95
N PHE A 270 -5.95 -16.11 -9.68
CA PHE A 270 -5.00 -16.42 -8.61
C PHE A 270 -4.22 -17.72 -8.85
N TRP A 271 -4.90 -18.69 -9.47
CA TRP A 271 -4.41 -20.04 -9.70
C TRP A 271 -3.56 -20.18 -10.96
N THR A 272 -3.35 -19.11 -11.74
CA THR A 272 -2.41 -19.14 -12.86
C THR A 272 -1.04 -19.60 -12.37
N ASN A 273 -0.48 -20.62 -13.03
CA ASN A 273 0.82 -21.23 -12.70
C ASN A 273 0.91 -21.87 -11.30
N ALA A 274 -0.21 -22.13 -10.62
CA ALA A 274 -0.21 -22.88 -9.37
C ALA A 274 0.08 -24.37 -9.61
N THR A 275 0.94 -24.95 -8.77
CA THR A 275 1.27 -26.38 -8.79
C THR A 275 0.16 -27.21 -8.13
N GLU A 276 0.04 -28.49 -8.51
CA GLU A 276 -0.94 -29.41 -7.89
C GLU A 276 -0.75 -29.55 -6.37
N SER A 277 0.50 -29.49 -5.88
CA SER A 277 0.81 -29.52 -4.45
C SER A 277 0.29 -28.27 -3.73
N GLN A 278 0.44 -27.08 -4.31
CA GLN A 278 -0.08 -25.82 -3.76
C GLN A 278 -1.61 -25.83 -3.72
N VAL A 279 -2.26 -26.26 -4.81
CA VAL A 279 -3.73 -26.38 -4.85
C VAL A 279 -4.20 -27.34 -3.76
N LYS A 280 -3.55 -28.50 -3.60
CA LYS A 280 -3.92 -29.49 -2.58
C LYS A 280 -3.67 -29.00 -1.15
N GLU A 281 -2.62 -28.21 -0.92
CA GLU A 281 -2.34 -27.60 0.39
C GLU A 281 -3.42 -26.57 0.77
N LEU A 282 -3.73 -25.65 -0.15
CA LEU A 282 -4.63 -24.52 0.09
C LEU A 282 -6.12 -24.91 0.10
N THR A 283 -6.49 -26.01 -0.57
CA THR A 283 -7.87 -26.52 -0.58
C THR A 283 -8.13 -27.63 0.46
N ALA A 284 -7.13 -27.98 1.28
CA ALA A 284 -7.30 -29.01 2.30
C ALA A 284 -8.30 -28.58 3.38
N PRO A 285 -9.10 -29.51 3.94
CA PRO A 285 -9.98 -29.20 5.07
C PRO A 285 -9.18 -28.66 6.27
N GLY A 286 -9.59 -27.49 6.77
CA GLY A 286 -8.90 -26.79 7.86
C GLY A 286 -7.59 -26.10 7.46
N ALA A 287 -7.33 -25.90 6.16
CA ALA A 287 -6.16 -25.15 5.69
C ALA A 287 -6.16 -23.71 6.23
N ILE A 288 -7.32 -23.05 6.27
CA ILE A 288 -7.48 -21.65 6.73
C ILE A 288 -6.91 -21.45 8.15
N GLU A 289 -6.99 -22.46 9.03
CA GLU A 289 -6.48 -22.37 10.40
C GLU A 289 -4.97 -22.65 10.53
N LYS A 290 -4.36 -23.24 9.50
CA LYS A 290 -3.00 -23.82 9.56
C LYS A 290 -2.00 -23.13 8.65
N VAL A 291 -2.48 -22.55 7.55
CA VAL A 291 -1.69 -21.88 6.54
C VAL A 291 -1.87 -20.38 6.71
N ASP A 292 -0.82 -19.62 6.43
CA ASP A 292 -0.87 -18.16 6.42
C ASP A 292 -1.98 -17.66 5.48
N GLU A 293 -2.90 -16.84 6.00
CA GLU A 293 -4.03 -16.28 5.27
C GLU A 293 -3.60 -15.57 3.97
N ARG A 294 -2.40 -14.98 3.95
CA ARG A 294 -1.86 -14.24 2.79
C ARG A 294 -1.55 -15.15 1.59
N ARG A 295 -1.52 -16.47 1.79
CA ARG A 295 -1.32 -17.49 0.74
C ARG A 295 -2.61 -17.96 0.08
N PHE A 296 -3.78 -17.60 0.61
CA PHE A 296 -5.06 -17.98 0.01
C PHE A 296 -5.45 -17.03 -1.11
N GLU A 297 -6.25 -17.53 -2.05
CA GLU A 297 -6.97 -16.69 -2.98
C GLU A 297 -7.77 -15.65 -2.19
N SER A 298 -7.46 -14.37 -2.38
CA SER A 298 -7.97 -13.28 -1.55
C SER A 298 -8.40 -12.09 -2.39
N PHE A 299 -9.58 -11.55 -2.08
CA PHE A 299 -10.03 -10.26 -2.57
C PHE A 299 -9.54 -9.17 -1.60
N ARG A 300 -8.59 -8.35 -2.06
CA ARG A 300 -7.75 -7.50 -1.21
C ARG A 300 -8.12 -6.03 -1.31
N ILE A 301 -8.68 -5.45 -0.25
CA ILE A 301 -8.97 -4.02 -0.19
C ILE A 301 -8.02 -3.27 0.75
N VAL A 302 -7.68 -2.05 0.39
CA VAL A 302 -6.90 -1.10 1.18
C VAL A 302 -7.67 0.22 1.29
N ILE A 303 -7.82 0.71 2.52
CA ILE A 303 -8.42 2.01 2.79
C ILE A 303 -7.44 2.80 3.67
N PRO A 304 -6.91 3.95 3.20
CA PRO A 304 -6.03 4.78 3.99
C PRO A 304 -6.80 5.47 5.13
N THR A 305 -6.15 5.65 6.27
CA THR A 305 -6.65 6.53 7.32
C THR A 305 -6.60 7.98 6.86
N LEU A 306 -7.61 8.75 7.24
CA LEU A 306 -7.68 10.18 6.98
C LEU A 306 -6.73 10.96 7.89
N PHE A 307 -5.99 11.89 7.26
CA PHE A 307 -5.36 13.02 7.93
C PHE A 307 -6.44 14.03 8.33
N ASP A 308 -6.27 14.68 9.48
CA ASP A 308 -7.19 15.74 9.90
C ASP A 308 -7.07 16.94 8.96
N ILE A 309 -8.09 17.11 8.12
CA ILE A 309 -8.07 18.16 7.09
C ILE A 309 -7.98 19.57 7.70
N SER A 310 -8.32 19.76 8.98
CA SER A 310 -8.16 21.05 9.66
C SER A 310 -6.71 21.46 9.91
N MET A 311 -5.78 20.50 9.81
CA MET A 311 -4.34 20.75 9.87
C MET A 311 -3.72 21.08 8.50
N THR A 312 -4.52 21.08 7.42
CA THR A 312 -4.04 21.46 6.08
C THR A 312 -4.02 22.98 5.90
N PRO A 313 -3.11 23.54 5.10
CA PRO A 313 -3.09 25.00 4.87
C PRO A 313 -4.39 25.53 4.29
N GLY A 314 -5.09 24.72 3.49
CA GLY A 314 -6.37 25.06 2.88
C GLY A 314 -7.51 25.27 3.85
N TRP A 315 -7.41 24.78 5.09
CA TRP A 315 -8.40 25.02 6.14
C TRP A 315 -8.60 26.52 6.44
N ASN A 316 -7.55 27.33 6.29
CA ASN A 316 -7.62 28.78 6.49
C ASN A 316 -8.45 29.49 5.41
N GLY A 317 -8.69 28.85 4.27
CA GLY A 317 -9.51 29.36 3.17
C GLY A 317 -11.00 29.03 3.28
N ARG A 318 -11.47 28.50 4.42
CA ARG A 318 -12.89 28.15 4.60
C ARG A 318 -13.80 29.38 4.50
N PRO A 319 -15.00 29.24 3.90
CA PRO A 319 -16.03 30.27 3.96
C PRO A 319 -16.31 30.71 5.40
N LYS A 320 -16.50 32.02 5.60
CA LYS A 320 -16.81 32.56 6.92
C LYS A 320 -18.21 32.11 7.35
N ALA A 321 -18.27 31.38 8.47
CA ALA A 321 -19.52 30.95 9.07
C ALA A 321 -20.32 32.16 9.62
N PRO A 322 -21.66 32.19 9.44
CA PRO A 322 -22.50 33.20 10.05
C PRO A 322 -22.63 32.99 11.56
N SER A 323 -22.68 34.07 12.33
CA SER A 323 -22.89 34.00 13.78
C SER A 323 -24.23 33.32 14.10
N PRO A 324 -24.30 32.39 15.08
CA PRO A 324 -23.29 32.08 16.09
C PRO A 324 -22.30 30.96 15.70
N ASN A 325 -22.45 30.37 14.52
CA ASN A 325 -21.52 29.35 14.00
C ASN A 325 -20.12 29.97 13.83
N SER A 326 -19.08 29.16 14.08
CA SER A 326 -17.71 29.64 14.02
C SER A 326 -16.75 28.64 13.39
N ILE A 327 -15.66 29.14 12.77
CA ILE A 327 -14.60 28.27 12.24
C ILE A 327 -13.96 27.44 13.36
N ALA A 328 -13.90 27.96 14.59
CA ALA A 328 -13.37 27.22 15.74
C ALA A 328 -14.22 25.97 16.06
N GLU A 329 -15.55 26.10 16.01
CA GLU A 329 -16.46 24.96 16.13
C GLU A 329 -16.27 23.96 15.00
N GLN A 330 -16.20 24.44 13.75
CA GLN A 330 -15.97 23.58 12.60
C GLN A 330 -14.62 22.85 12.68
N THR A 331 -13.58 23.51 13.20
CA THR A 331 -12.24 22.92 13.40
C THR A 331 -12.32 21.77 14.41
N ARG A 332 -13.01 21.99 15.52
CA ARG A 332 -13.26 20.93 16.51
C ARG A 332 -14.04 19.77 15.90
N ASN A 333 -15.08 20.06 15.11
CA ASN A 333 -15.86 19.02 14.44
C ASN A 333 -15.01 18.24 13.45
N ALA A 334 -14.18 18.89 12.64
CA ALA A 334 -13.30 18.21 11.69
C ALA A 334 -12.37 17.19 12.36
N ALA A 335 -11.75 17.57 13.49
CA ALA A 335 -10.87 16.67 14.25
C ALA A 335 -11.63 15.44 14.78
N GLU A 336 -12.79 15.64 15.40
CA GLU A 336 -13.60 14.54 15.95
C GLU A 336 -14.17 13.65 14.83
N LEU A 337 -14.70 14.24 13.76
CA LEU A 337 -15.25 13.51 12.63
C LEU A 337 -14.18 12.70 11.88
N THR A 338 -12.95 13.23 11.76
CA THR A 338 -11.81 12.48 11.20
C THR A 338 -11.51 11.24 12.03
N LYS A 339 -11.49 11.38 13.36
CA LYS A 339 -11.28 10.26 14.29
C LYS A 339 -12.43 9.25 14.19
N HIS A 340 -13.66 9.73 14.10
CA HIS A 340 -14.85 8.89 13.97
C HIS A 340 -14.81 8.09 12.65
N TRP A 341 -14.56 8.74 11.50
CA TRP A 341 -14.37 8.08 10.20
C TRP A 341 -13.33 6.96 10.25
N ASN A 342 -12.14 7.27 10.77
CA ASN A 342 -11.05 6.29 10.89
C ASN A 342 -11.42 5.09 11.77
N THR A 343 -12.31 5.30 12.75
CA THR A 343 -12.83 4.25 13.63
C THR A 343 -13.86 3.41 12.87
N MET A 344 -14.82 4.04 12.20
CA MET A 344 -15.87 3.35 11.45
C MET A 344 -15.34 2.52 10.29
N ILE A 345 -14.36 3.01 9.54
CA ILE A 345 -13.66 2.21 8.53
C ILE A 345 -12.99 0.96 9.14
N SER A 346 -12.40 1.08 10.33
CA SER A 346 -11.77 -0.08 10.99
C SER A 346 -12.81 -1.15 11.34
N PHE A 347 -13.95 -0.70 11.84
CA PHE A 347 -15.07 -1.57 12.20
C PHE A 347 -15.66 -2.24 10.96
N ALA A 348 -15.94 -1.47 9.91
CA ALA A 348 -16.51 -1.96 8.66
C ALA A 348 -15.58 -2.98 7.96
N ILE A 349 -14.26 -2.70 7.92
CA ILE A 349 -13.26 -3.66 7.41
C ILE A 349 -13.28 -4.95 8.25
N SER A 350 -13.31 -4.85 9.58
CA SER A 350 -13.31 -6.02 10.46
C SER A 350 -14.53 -6.90 10.22
N GLN A 351 -15.73 -6.31 10.20
CA GLN A 351 -16.96 -7.04 9.93
C GLN A 351 -16.96 -7.71 8.55
N TRP A 352 -16.43 -7.02 7.55
CA TRP A 352 -16.33 -7.57 6.19
C TRP A 352 -15.35 -8.75 6.12
N ARG A 353 -14.23 -8.68 6.84
CA ARG A 353 -13.28 -9.79 7.01
C ARG A 353 -13.90 -10.99 7.71
N ASP A 354 -14.76 -10.77 8.70
CA ASP A 354 -15.44 -11.84 9.44
C ASP A 354 -16.39 -12.67 8.56
N LYS A 355 -16.84 -12.12 7.41
CA LYS A 355 -17.54 -12.88 6.37
C LYS A 355 -16.64 -13.94 5.73
N GLY A 356 -15.31 -13.83 5.83
CA GLY A 356 -14.35 -14.82 5.34
C GLY A 356 -14.65 -15.28 3.91
N THR A 357 -14.75 -16.59 3.72
CA THR A 357 -15.09 -17.25 2.43
C THR A 357 -16.58 -17.55 2.29
N GLN A 358 -17.45 -16.91 3.07
CA GLN A 358 -18.90 -17.11 2.98
C GLN A 358 -19.41 -16.67 1.60
N LYS A 359 -20.40 -17.41 1.09
CA LYS A 359 -21.08 -17.11 -0.17
C LYS A 359 -21.62 -15.67 -0.12
N PRO A 360 -21.32 -14.82 -1.11
CA PRO A 360 -21.86 -13.46 -1.12
C PRO A 360 -23.37 -13.48 -1.35
N ASP A 361 -24.07 -12.57 -0.67
CA ASP A 361 -25.52 -12.38 -0.81
C ASP A 361 -25.86 -11.92 -2.24
N GLY A 362 -27.01 -12.35 -2.77
CA GLY A 362 -27.50 -11.91 -4.09
C GLY A 362 -26.98 -12.70 -5.30
N LEU A 363 -26.13 -13.72 -5.10
CA LEU A 363 -25.90 -14.73 -6.14
C LEU A 363 -27.17 -15.56 -6.30
N VAL A 364 -27.89 -15.34 -7.42
CA VAL A 364 -29.00 -16.20 -7.85
C VAL A 364 -28.50 -17.64 -7.80
N GLU A 365 -29.20 -18.51 -7.09
CA GLU A 365 -28.95 -19.94 -7.25
C GLU A 365 -29.13 -20.25 -8.73
N GLU A 366 -28.02 -20.53 -9.44
CA GLU A 366 -28.12 -21.39 -10.59
C GLU A 366 -28.87 -22.61 -10.08
N LYS A 367 -30.14 -22.72 -10.48
CA LYS A 367 -30.93 -23.92 -10.25
C LYS A 367 -30.12 -25.01 -10.90
N SER A 368 -29.33 -25.71 -10.09
CA SER A 368 -28.82 -27.02 -10.43
C SER A 368 -30.06 -27.85 -10.65
N GLU A 369 -30.47 -27.93 -11.91
CA GLU A 369 -31.44 -28.92 -12.33
C GLU A 369 -30.84 -30.28 -11.96
N LYS A 370 -31.51 -30.89 -10.96
CA LYS A 370 -31.44 -32.31 -10.59
C LYS A 370 -30.25 -32.72 -9.72
N SER A 371 -30.47 -32.71 -8.41
CA SER A 371 -30.65 -33.99 -7.72
C SER A 371 -31.45 -33.80 -6.43
N SER A 372 -32.38 -34.74 -6.25
CA SER A 372 -33.46 -34.84 -5.28
C SER A 372 -33.09 -34.64 -3.82
N LYS A 373 -33.95 -33.86 -3.14
CA LYS A 373 -34.49 -34.06 -1.78
C LYS A 373 -33.95 -35.29 -1.05
N ALA A 374 -33.16 -35.06 -0.01
CA ALA A 374 -33.17 -35.90 1.19
C ALA A 374 -33.38 -34.98 2.41
N LYS A 375 -34.51 -35.19 3.09
CA LYS A 375 -34.84 -34.60 4.39
C LYS A 375 -33.68 -34.84 5.36
N ARG A 376 -33.23 -33.79 6.05
CA ARG A 376 -32.59 -33.94 7.37
C ARG A 376 -33.67 -33.79 8.42
N ASP A 377 -34.04 -34.91 9.03
CA ASP A 377 -34.57 -34.93 10.39
C ASP A 377 -33.37 -34.79 11.35
N ASP A 378 -33.55 -33.93 12.35
CA ASP A 378 -32.64 -33.77 13.48
C ASP A 378 -32.72 -35.00 14.40
N THR A 379 -31.64 -35.76 14.57
CA THR A 379 -31.23 -36.31 15.89
C THR A 379 -29.86 -36.99 15.84
N ALA A 380 -29.20 -36.97 16.99
CA ALA A 380 -27.81 -37.27 17.22
C ALA A 380 -27.43 -38.76 17.33
N SER A 381 -26.11 -38.97 17.17
CA SER A 381 -25.25 -39.99 17.80
C SER A 381 -24.85 -41.24 17.00
N ASN A 382 -23.55 -41.51 17.18
CA ASN A 382 -22.81 -42.76 17.13
C ASN A 382 -22.19 -43.23 15.82
N ALA A 383 -20.88 -43.45 15.98
CA ALA A 383 -19.93 -43.99 15.04
C ALA A 383 -20.25 -45.44 14.66
N GLU A 384 -19.91 -45.81 13.42
CA GLU A 384 -19.24 -47.08 13.15
C GLU A 384 -18.60 -47.08 11.76
N HIS A 385 -17.44 -47.72 11.67
CA HIS A 385 -16.69 -47.97 10.46
C HIS A 385 -17.49 -48.82 9.46
N THR A 386 -17.60 -48.36 8.22
CA THR A 386 -17.68 -49.26 7.07
C THR A 386 -16.77 -48.78 5.94
N ASN A 387 -16.00 -49.74 5.44
CA ASN A 387 -15.08 -49.61 4.33
C ASN A 387 -15.81 -49.26 3.04
N GLU A 388 -15.42 -48.17 2.39
CA GLU A 388 -15.80 -47.92 1.01
C GLU A 388 -14.57 -47.53 0.18
N THR A 389 -14.09 -48.53 -0.57
CA THR A 389 -13.48 -48.34 -1.88
C THR A 389 -14.48 -47.64 -2.79
N GLU A 390 -14.53 -46.31 -2.71
CA GLU A 390 -15.16 -45.47 -3.73
C GLU A 390 -14.09 -44.92 -4.68
N LYS A 391 -14.38 -45.12 -5.96
CA LYS A 391 -13.53 -44.79 -7.09
C LYS A 391 -13.27 -43.29 -7.15
N ALA A 392 -12.02 -42.94 -7.43
CA ALA A 392 -11.63 -41.61 -7.87
C ALA A 392 -12.33 -41.29 -9.20
N GLY A 393 -13.36 -40.45 -9.14
CA GLY A 393 -14.06 -39.90 -10.29
C GLY A 393 -14.99 -38.79 -9.79
N ASP A 394 -14.65 -37.54 -10.12
CA ASP A 394 -15.43 -36.32 -9.88
C ASP A 394 -15.88 -36.06 -8.44
N ARG A 395 -14.91 -35.88 -7.53
CA ARG A 395 -15.11 -34.88 -6.48
C ARG A 395 -14.88 -33.51 -7.11
N VAL A 396 -15.96 -32.85 -7.52
CA VAL A 396 -15.93 -31.40 -7.77
C VAL A 396 -15.50 -30.77 -6.45
N ILE A 397 -14.22 -30.43 -6.33
CA ILE A 397 -13.71 -29.66 -5.21
C ILE A 397 -14.39 -28.31 -5.34
N LEU A 398 -15.40 -28.04 -4.51
CA LEU A 398 -15.97 -26.71 -4.38
C LEU A 398 -14.84 -25.84 -3.81
N ALA A 399 -14.12 -25.13 -4.68
CA ALA A 399 -13.13 -24.17 -4.23
C ALA A 399 -13.87 -23.14 -3.36
N PRO A 400 -13.37 -22.85 -2.14
CA PRO A 400 -13.99 -21.82 -1.32
C PRO A 400 -13.95 -20.49 -2.07
N TYR A 401 -14.94 -19.63 -1.84
CA TYR A 401 -14.90 -18.27 -2.38
C TYR A 401 -13.65 -17.53 -1.87
N PRO A 402 -13.09 -16.58 -2.65
CA PRO A 402 -11.92 -15.81 -2.24
C PRO A 402 -12.05 -15.24 -0.83
N LEU A 403 -10.98 -15.29 -0.04
CA LEU A 403 -10.97 -14.69 1.29
C LEU A 403 -11.14 -13.17 1.18
N ARG A 404 -12.02 -12.59 2.00
CA ARG A 404 -12.13 -11.13 2.13
C ARG A 404 -10.99 -10.62 3.00
N THR A 405 -10.03 -9.93 2.40
CA THR A 405 -8.85 -9.41 3.11
C THR A 405 -8.86 -7.89 3.02
N GLY A 406 -9.02 -7.22 4.16
CA GLY A 406 -9.05 -5.76 4.23
C GLY A 406 -7.98 -5.22 5.17
N PHE A 407 -7.31 -4.15 4.75
CA PHE A 407 -6.25 -3.50 5.51
C PHE A 407 -6.45 -1.98 5.55
N LYS A 408 -6.39 -1.44 6.77
CA LYS A 408 -6.42 -0.01 7.00
C LYS A 408 -4.99 0.54 7.01
N LEU A 409 -4.62 1.21 5.93
CA LEU A 409 -3.28 1.75 5.73
C LEU A 409 -3.12 3.07 6.48
N ASN A 410 -1.96 3.34 7.10
CA ASN A 410 -1.74 4.58 7.86
C ASN A 410 -0.73 5.50 7.18
N PRO A 411 -1.14 6.31 6.18
CA PRO A 411 -0.27 7.32 5.57
C PRO A 411 -0.04 8.55 6.47
N VAL A 412 -0.81 8.69 7.56
CA VAL A 412 -0.86 9.91 8.39
C VAL A 412 0.36 10.00 9.31
N ARG A 413 0.81 8.87 9.85
CA ARG A 413 1.94 8.81 10.78
C ARG A 413 3.20 9.53 10.28
N PRO A 414 3.76 9.24 9.09
CA PRO A 414 4.96 9.92 8.61
C PRO A 414 4.78 11.43 8.45
N ILE A 415 3.56 11.89 8.10
CA ILE A 415 3.24 13.32 7.97
C ILE A 415 3.29 14.00 9.34
N LEU A 416 2.60 13.44 10.35
CA LEU A 416 2.59 13.98 11.71
C LEU A 416 3.97 13.92 12.38
N ASP A 417 4.74 12.87 12.11
CA ASP A 417 6.13 12.75 12.59
C ASP A 417 7.00 13.86 11.98
N ALA A 418 6.83 14.19 10.70
CA ALA A 418 7.54 15.29 10.05
C ALA A 418 7.15 16.68 10.59
N MET A 419 5.86 16.90 10.86
CA MET A 419 5.38 18.13 11.50
C MET A 419 5.95 18.28 12.92
N THR A 420 5.97 17.19 13.68
CA THR A 420 6.52 17.15 15.04
C THR A 420 8.03 17.40 15.02
N GLU A 421 8.74 16.82 14.05
CA GLU A 421 10.18 17.02 13.88
C GLU A 421 10.54 18.49 13.66
N GLU A 422 9.84 19.20 12.76
CA GLU A 422 10.09 20.62 12.50
C GLU A 422 9.89 21.46 13.77
N GLU A 423 8.77 21.24 14.47
CA GLU A 423 8.43 21.95 15.70
C GLU A 423 9.48 21.72 16.81
N MET A 424 9.94 20.46 16.97
CA MET A 424 10.99 20.13 17.93
C MET A 424 12.32 20.80 17.57
N GLN A 425 12.71 20.80 16.29
CA GLN A 425 13.93 21.47 15.84
C GLN A 425 13.85 22.98 16.04
N ARG A 426 12.70 23.61 15.76
CA ARG A 426 12.47 25.04 15.98
C ARG A 426 12.62 25.42 17.45
N LEU A 427 12.11 24.56 18.35
CA LEU A 427 12.24 24.71 19.80
C LEU A 427 13.61 24.25 20.35
N LYS A 428 14.48 23.70 19.51
CA LYS A 428 15.80 23.14 19.87
C LYS A 428 15.70 22.05 20.95
N VAL A 429 14.66 21.23 20.87
CA VAL A 429 14.45 20.08 21.76
C VAL A 429 14.59 18.78 20.99
N ALA A 430 15.03 17.74 21.67
CA ALA A 430 15.10 16.39 21.12
C ALA A 430 14.56 15.38 22.14
N ASP A 431 13.93 14.31 21.68
CA ASP A 431 13.49 13.22 22.55
C ASP A 431 14.54 12.10 22.62
N SER A 432 14.30 11.11 23.49
CA SER A 432 15.21 9.98 23.67
C SER A 432 15.27 9.03 22.47
N LEU A 433 14.36 9.16 21.51
CA LEU A 433 14.32 8.38 20.27
C LEU A 433 15.04 9.10 19.12
N GLY A 434 15.54 10.32 19.35
CA GLY A 434 16.25 11.11 18.35
C GLY A 434 15.34 12.00 17.49
N ARG A 435 14.04 12.11 17.79
CA ARG A 435 13.21 13.14 17.15
C ARG A 435 13.66 14.52 17.59
N GLY A 436 13.59 15.49 16.69
CA GLY A 436 14.20 16.81 16.82
C GLY A 436 15.68 16.85 16.42
N THR A 437 16.22 15.78 15.82
CA THR A 437 17.64 15.70 15.41
C THR A 437 17.87 15.29 13.95
N LEU A 438 16.80 15.14 13.15
CA LEU A 438 16.94 14.74 11.75
C LEU A 438 17.80 15.73 10.97
N SER A 439 18.70 15.18 10.15
CA SER A 439 19.55 16.00 9.29
C SER A 439 18.73 16.70 8.21
N SER A 440 19.23 17.82 7.66
CA SER A 440 18.59 18.52 6.55
C SER A 440 18.40 17.67 5.29
N ASN A 441 19.16 16.58 5.16
CA ASN A 441 19.12 15.68 4.00
C ASN A 441 18.21 14.46 4.23
N ASP A 442 17.57 14.37 5.39
CA ASP A 442 16.63 13.28 5.66
C ASP A 442 15.39 13.41 4.77
N SER A 443 14.90 12.29 4.23
CA SER A 443 13.77 12.26 3.31
C SER A 443 12.48 12.84 3.90
N MET A 444 12.32 12.79 5.23
CA MET A 444 11.13 13.29 5.93
C MET A 444 11.41 14.58 6.71
N ARG A 445 12.48 15.32 6.39
CA ARG A 445 12.78 16.64 6.95
C ARG A 445 12.36 17.76 5.99
N PHE A 446 11.53 18.68 6.48
CA PHE A 446 11.02 19.83 5.73
C PHE A 446 11.23 21.11 6.51
N THR A 447 11.74 22.17 5.89
CA THR A 447 11.99 23.46 6.56
C THR A 447 10.71 24.20 6.91
N ASP A 448 9.64 23.99 6.15
CA ASP A 448 8.32 24.56 6.40
C ASP A 448 7.26 23.45 6.31
N VAL A 449 6.51 23.25 7.38
CA VAL A 449 5.47 22.23 7.48
C VAL A 449 4.05 22.80 7.48
N TRP A 450 3.89 24.12 7.33
CA TRP A 450 2.59 24.80 7.44
C TRP A 450 2.24 25.65 6.22
N THR A 451 3.24 26.14 5.48
CA THR A 451 3.02 26.96 4.28
C THR A 451 3.10 26.09 3.02
N PRO A 452 2.12 26.17 2.11
CA PRO A 452 2.21 25.48 0.83
C PRO A 452 3.20 26.17 -0.11
N CYS A 453 3.94 25.40 -0.92
CA CYS A 453 4.85 25.98 -1.91
C CYS A 453 4.12 26.75 -3.03
N VAL A 454 2.98 26.20 -3.45
CA VAL A 454 2.13 26.74 -4.52
C VAL A 454 0.84 27.25 -3.88
N LYS A 455 0.59 28.55 -4.03
CA LYS A 455 -0.69 29.14 -3.63
C LYS A 455 -1.65 29.13 -4.81
N GLY A 456 -2.75 28.39 -4.67
CA GLY A 456 -3.95 28.62 -5.47
C GLY A 456 -4.76 29.78 -4.90
N LYS A 457 -5.59 30.44 -5.71
CA LYS A 457 -6.63 31.33 -5.17
C LYS A 457 -7.58 30.50 -4.30
N THR A 458 -7.51 30.72 -3.00
CA THR A 458 -8.34 30.04 -1.99
C THR A 458 -9.81 30.45 -2.05
N ASP A 459 -10.14 31.56 -2.71
CA ASP A 459 -11.48 32.15 -2.70
C ASP A 459 -12.56 31.24 -3.31
N ASP A 460 -12.19 30.37 -4.25
CA ASP A 460 -13.14 29.41 -4.87
C ASP A 460 -12.83 27.95 -4.55
N LEU A 461 -11.78 27.67 -3.76
CA LEU A 461 -11.28 26.30 -3.56
C LEU A 461 -11.12 25.57 -4.91
N VAL A 462 -10.79 26.29 -5.99
CA VAL A 462 -10.49 25.73 -7.31
C VAL A 462 -9.06 26.14 -7.61
N ILE A 463 -8.17 25.16 -7.69
CA ILE A 463 -6.80 25.39 -8.16
C ILE A 463 -6.89 25.57 -9.67
N GLU A 464 -7.04 26.82 -10.13
CA GLU A 464 -6.85 27.15 -11.53
C GLU A 464 -5.39 26.87 -11.91
N THR A 465 -5.14 25.73 -12.54
CA THR A 465 -3.80 25.29 -12.98
C THR A 465 -3.10 26.30 -13.89
N LYS A 466 -3.85 27.20 -14.54
CA LYS A 466 -3.32 28.29 -15.39
C LYS A 466 -2.85 29.53 -14.60
N GLN A 467 -3.13 29.61 -13.30
CA GLN A 467 -2.74 30.71 -12.40
C GLN A 467 -1.86 30.23 -11.25
N LEU A 468 -1.26 29.04 -11.34
CA LEU A 468 -0.30 28.57 -10.34
C LEU A 468 1.01 29.33 -10.49
N THR A 469 1.27 30.22 -9.55
CA THR A 469 2.59 30.82 -9.35
C THR A 469 3.27 30.05 -8.25
N ALA A 470 4.34 29.32 -8.58
CA ALA A 470 5.23 28.78 -7.57
C ALA A 470 5.86 29.95 -6.82
N GLU A 471 5.46 30.14 -5.56
CA GLU A 471 5.97 31.23 -4.72
C GLU A 471 7.25 30.80 -3.99
N CYS A 472 7.52 29.49 -3.93
CA CYS A 472 8.70 28.94 -3.27
C CYS A 472 9.82 28.61 -4.26
N GLN A 473 11.07 28.78 -3.83
CA GLN A 473 12.26 28.44 -4.63
C GLN A 473 12.57 26.94 -4.63
N ALA A 474 12.15 26.22 -3.59
CA ALA A 474 12.42 24.80 -3.38
C ALA A 474 11.14 24.07 -2.91
N PRO A 475 10.32 23.51 -3.82
CA PRO A 475 9.07 22.83 -3.48
C PRO A 475 9.21 21.68 -2.48
N ASP A 476 10.33 20.97 -2.54
CA ASP A 476 10.58 19.82 -1.69
C ASP A 476 11.03 20.18 -0.26
N ASP A 477 11.29 21.46 0.02
CA ASP A 477 11.60 21.94 1.37
C ASP A 477 10.31 22.26 2.17
N HIS A 478 9.16 22.26 1.48
CA HIS A 478 7.84 22.38 2.07
C HIS A 478 7.19 21.00 2.21
N LEU A 479 6.52 20.74 3.35
CA LEU A 479 5.70 19.53 3.52
C LEU A 479 4.49 19.55 2.58
N PHE A 480 3.87 20.73 2.42
CA PHE A 480 2.71 20.93 1.57
C PHE A 480 3.12 21.51 0.21
N TYR A 481 2.71 20.86 -0.87
CA TYR A 481 2.88 21.40 -2.21
C TYR A 481 1.86 22.49 -2.48
N ASP A 482 0.59 22.19 -2.22
CA ASP A 482 -0.52 23.12 -2.31
C ASP A 482 -1.35 23.06 -1.02
N SER A 483 -2.48 23.78 -1.01
CA SER A 483 -3.36 23.91 0.16
C SER A 483 -3.92 22.58 0.70
N PHE A 484 -3.97 21.52 -0.11
CA PHE A 484 -4.62 20.25 0.22
C PHE A 484 -3.81 19.01 -0.13
N THR A 485 -2.60 19.14 -0.67
CA THR A 485 -1.77 18.01 -1.08
C THR A 485 -0.32 18.20 -0.67
N ILE A 486 0.30 17.12 -0.15
CA ILE A 486 1.70 17.11 0.27
C ILE A 486 2.67 17.16 -0.92
N SER A 487 3.92 17.52 -0.63
CA SER A 487 5.01 17.52 -1.60
C SER A 487 5.36 16.12 -2.08
N GLU A 488 5.97 16.05 -3.26
CA GLU A 488 6.39 14.78 -3.86
C GLU A 488 7.41 14.05 -2.95
N ARG A 489 8.33 14.80 -2.34
CA ARG A 489 9.26 14.25 -1.33
C ARG A 489 8.51 13.59 -0.17
N ALA A 490 7.53 14.28 0.42
CA ALA A 490 6.74 13.74 1.53
C ALA A 490 5.92 12.50 1.13
N MET A 491 5.28 12.56 -0.04
CA MET A 491 4.50 11.46 -0.59
C MET A 491 5.39 10.23 -0.82
N LYS A 492 6.56 10.37 -1.45
CA LYS A 492 7.51 9.25 -1.66
C LYS A 492 8.00 8.64 -0.35
N GLY A 493 8.34 9.49 0.62
CA GLY A 493 8.76 9.03 1.94
C GLY A 493 7.68 8.22 2.66
N ALA A 494 6.42 8.68 2.59
CA ALA A 494 5.28 7.97 3.15
C ALA A 494 4.94 6.68 2.38
N VAL A 495 4.94 6.71 1.04
CA VAL A 495 4.67 5.54 0.19
C VAL A 495 5.66 4.41 0.45
N LYS A 496 6.94 4.72 0.68
CA LYS A 496 7.94 3.69 1.01
C LYS A 496 7.59 2.89 2.28
N ILE A 497 7.09 3.57 3.31
CA ILE A 497 6.63 2.93 4.55
C ILE A 497 5.34 2.16 4.30
N MET A 498 4.42 2.76 3.54
CA MET A 498 3.14 2.14 3.17
C MET A 498 3.31 0.86 2.35
N ALA A 499 4.29 0.83 1.44
CA ALA A 499 4.59 -0.33 0.63
C ALA A 499 5.03 -1.51 1.51
N GLU A 500 5.87 -1.28 2.52
CA GLU A 500 6.26 -2.29 3.50
C GLU A 500 5.05 -2.79 4.31
N ASP A 501 4.17 -1.89 4.76
CA ASP A 501 2.96 -2.25 5.49
C ASP A 501 1.99 -3.08 4.65
N VAL A 502 1.69 -2.64 3.42
CA VAL A 502 0.84 -3.39 2.47
C VAL A 502 1.47 -4.74 2.20
N HIS A 503 2.78 -4.77 1.94
CA HIS A 503 3.47 -6.01 1.68
C HIS A 503 3.33 -7.00 2.85
N ASN A 504 3.63 -6.56 4.07
CA ASN A 504 3.64 -7.42 5.25
C ASN A 504 2.24 -7.90 5.64
N ASN A 505 1.19 -7.13 5.37
CA ASN A 505 -0.17 -7.47 5.80
C ASN A 505 -1.01 -8.15 4.71
N MET A 506 -0.69 -7.95 3.43
CA MET A 506 -1.55 -8.38 2.32
C MET A 506 -0.96 -9.51 1.47
N PHE A 507 0.35 -9.71 1.47
CA PHE A 507 1.04 -10.67 0.60
C PHE A 507 2.04 -11.54 1.38
N ASP A 508 2.15 -12.83 1.06
CA ASP A 508 3.13 -13.72 1.70
C ASP A 508 4.52 -13.60 1.05
N LEU A 509 5.53 -13.29 1.86
CA LEU A 509 6.93 -13.17 1.46
C LEU A 509 7.78 -14.40 1.75
N ASN A 510 7.22 -15.50 2.23
CA ASN A 510 8.01 -16.66 2.59
C ASN A 510 8.54 -17.49 1.40
N ILE A 511 9.09 -16.80 0.40
CA ILE A 511 10.07 -17.38 -0.52
C ILE A 511 11.45 -16.80 -0.15
N LYS A 512 11.98 -17.33 0.97
CA LYS A 512 13.35 -17.26 1.48
C LYS A 512 13.94 -15.85 1.74
N LYS A 513 13.80 -15.36 2.99
CA LYS A 513 14.96 -14.74 3.65
C LYS A 513 16.00 -15.86 3.83
N GLY A 514 17.03 -15.86 2.97
CA GLY A 514 18.19 -16.72 3.13
C GLY A 514 18.73 -16.63 4.56
N TRP A 515 19.31 -17.74 5.03
CA TRP A 515 19.68 -18.07 6.41
C TRP A 515 20.72 -17.15 7.09
N TRP A 516 20.87 -15.90 6.64
CA TRP A 516 21.85 -14.91 7.09
C TRP A 516 21.22 -13.62 7.62
N GLY A 517 20.02 -13.71 8.22
CA GLY A 517 19.33 -12.61 8.88
C GLY A 517 19.19 -12.79 10.39
N ARG A 518 20.20 -13.35 11.08
CA ARG A 518 20.33 -13.22 12.55
C ARG A 518 21.65 -12.53 12.86
N ARG A 519 21.55 -11.33 13.42
CA ARG A 519 22.57 -10.59 14.20
C ARG A 519 21.88 -9.28 14.61
N THR A 520 21.89 -8.80 15.84
CA THR A 520 22.46 -9.19 17.14
C THR A 520 21.79 -8.26 18.14
#